data_AF-A0AAD4LAQ2-F1
#
_entry.id   AF-A0AAD4LAQ2-F1
#
_cell.length_a   1.000
_cell.length_b   1.000
_cell.length_c   1.000
_cell.angle_alpha   90.00
_cell.angle_beta   90.00
_cell.angle_gamma   90.00
#
_symmetry.space_group_name_H-M   'P 1'
#
loop_
_entity.id
_entity.type
_entity.pdbx_description
1 polymer ?
#
loop_
_entity_poly.entity_id
_entity_poly.type
_entity_poly.pdbx_seq_one_letter_code
_entity_poly.pdbx_strand_id
1 'polypeptide(L)'
;MTGRPLYRAGVVIDTEAAPMPAVCLQYLGGTARTAPHGYKHNWGDDFVHYPITNTQGVTCQATFVQVVRGPDPLVLGLVDDSNKVYSRPLYAELQVREAGKPHYSPEDMYAFVGGHSNQHCMDRAVNELKDVGLKAELTHYHTYKHEAERMEQRLHALTQALGGVQGELMRCKFRLEMANMLDQVMERQEAWVGGIGPTWRCGCRS
;
A
#
# COMPACT_ATOMS: atom_id res chain seq x y z
N MET A 1 -10.05 32.38 -8.81
CA MET A 1 -10.17 30.94 -9.13
C MET A 1 -9.83 30.16 -7.86
N THR A 2 -10.84 29.82 -7.06
CA THR A 2 -10.68 29.11 -5.78
C THR A 2 -10.79 27.60 -6.01
N GLY A 3 -9.65 26.98 -6.30
CA GLY A 3 -9.55 25.51 -6.35
C GLY A 3 -9.78 24.95 -4.95
N ARG A 4 -10.93 24.32 -4.72
CA ARG A 4 -11.14 23.48 -3.53
C ARG A 4 -10.13 22.33 -3.60
N PRO A 5 -9.37 22.04 -2.54
CA PRO A 5 -8.54 20.85 -2.54
C PRO A 5 -9.44 19.62 -2.53
N LEU A 6 -9.30 18.80 -3.58
CA LEU A 6 -9.87 17.46 -3.69
C LEU A 6 -9.13 16.55 -2.69
N TYR A 7 -9.47 16.64 -1.41
CA TYR A 7 -9.21 15.53 -0.51
C TYR A 7 -10.33 14.52 -0.72
N ARG A 8 -9.91 13.37 -1.27
CA ARG A 8 -10.65 12.12 -1.37
C ARG A 8 -11.57 12.01 -0.15
N ALA A 9 -12.88 11.93 -0.40
CA ALA A 9 -13.90 11.77 0.62
C ALA A 9 -13.38 10.81 1.69
N GLY A 10 -13.37 11.25 2.95
CA GLY A 10 -13.11 10.36 4.06
C GLY A 10 -14.02 9.17 3.86
N VAL A 11 -13.44 8.02 3.52
CA VAL A 11 -14.19 6.78 3.53
C VAL A 11 -14.43 6.56 5.01
N VAL A 12 -15.58 7.04 5.48
CA VAL A 12 -16.21 6.50 6.68
C VAL A 12 -16.51 5.07 6.27
N ILE A 13 -15.54 4.18 6.49
CA ILE A 13 -15.87 2.78 6.63
C ILE A 13 -16.62 2.76 7.96
N ASP A 14 -17.93 3.01 7.90
CA ASP A 14 -18.87 2.48 8.88
C ASP A 14 -18.74 0.97 8.76
N THR A 15 -17.64 0.45 9.31
CA THR A 15 -17.55 -0.97 9.61
C THR A 15 -18.57 -1.10 10.72
N GLU A 16 -19.78 -1.52 10.35
CA GLU A 16 -20.78 -2.01 11.29
C GLU A 16 -20.02 -2.75 12.37
N ALA A 17 -20.10 -2.23 13.60
CA ALA A 17 -19.31 -2.69 14.73
C ALA A 17 -19.21 -4.21 14.72
N ALA A 18 -18.03 -4.73 14.38
CA ALA A 18 -17.86 -6.16 14.30
C ALA A 18 -18.06 -6.72 15.72
N PRO A 19 -18.95 -7.71 15.92
CA PRO A 19 -19.10 -8.32 17.23
C PRO A 19 -17.77 -8.94 17.63
N MET A 20 -17.30 -8.56 18.82
CA MET A 20 -16.05 -9.04 19.40
C MET A 20 -15.97 -10.57 19.40
N PRO A 21 -14.79 -11.18 19.12
CA PRO A 21 -14.59 -12.61 19.37
C PRO A 21 -14.76 -12.90 20.87
N ALA A 22 -15.31 -14.09 21.19
CA ALA A 22 -15.79 -14.46 22.53
C ALA A 22 -14.78 -14.31 23.68
N VAL A 23 -13.49 -14.21 23.37
CA VAL A 23 -12.40 -13.96 24.33
C VAL A 23 -12.52 -12.58 25.01
N CYS A 24 -13.14 -11.58 24.36
CA CYS A 24 -13.31 -10.24 24.93
C CYS A 24 -14.58 -10.06 25.78
N LEU A 25 -15.52 -11.01 25.75
CA LEU A 25 -16.77 -10.94 26.52
C LEU A 25 -16.57 -11.05 28.05
N GLN A 26 -15.41 -11.54 28.49
CA GLN A 26 -15.11 -11.72 29.92
C GLN A 26 -14.88 -10.40 30.67
N TYR A 27 -14.75 -9.27 29.97
CA TYR A 27 -14.51 -7.94 30.56
C TYR A 27 -15.74 -7.03 30.60
N LEU A 28 -16.89 -7.50 30.07
CA LEU A 28 -18.09 -6.69 29.85
C LEU A 28 -19.06 -6.68 31.05
N GLY A 29 -18.51 -6.54 32.25
CA GLY A 29 -19.27 -6.35 33.48
C GLY A 29 -18.74 -5.17 34.28
N GLY A 30 -19.24 -3.97 34.00
CA GLY A 30 -19.20 -2.76 34.83
C GLY A 30 -17.81 -2.22 35.22
N THR A 31 -17.48 -1.01 34.77
CA THR A 31 -16.30 -0.25 35.23
C THR A 31 -14.98 -1.01 35.06
N ALA A 32 -14.65 -1.42 33.84
CA ALA A 32 -13.37 -2.08 33.57
C ALA A 32 -12.22 -1.09 33.84
N ARG A 33 -11.71 -1.06 35.08
CA ARG A 33 -10.51 -0.28 35.45
C ARG A 33 -9.27 -0.72 34.66
N THR A 34 -9.29 -1.93 34.11
CA THR A 34 -8.18 -2.57 33.42
C THR A 34 -8.46 -2.63 31.93
N ALA A 35 -7.50 -2.19 31.12
CA ALA A 35 -7.62 -2.22 29.67
C ALA A 35 -7.73 -3.67 29.16
N PRO A 36 -8.61 -3.94 28.17
CA PRO A 36 -8.65 -5.23 27.49
C PRO A 36 -7.29 -5.62 26.90
N HIS A 37 -7.05 -6.91 26.73
CA HIS A 37 -5.78 -7.39 26.19
C HIS A 37 -5.47 -6.78 24.81
N GLY A 38 -4.26 -6.21 24.65
CA GLY A 38 -3.83 -5.55 23.42
C GLY A 38 -4.28 -4.09 23.28
N TYR A 39 -5.18 -3.62 24.15
CA TYR A 39 -5.59 -2.22 24.23
C TYR A 39 -4.82 -1.50 25.34
N LYS A 40 -4.69 -0.18 25.17
CA LYS A 40 -4.22 0.73 26.20
C LYS A 40 -5.33 1.70 26.55
N HIS A 41 -5.28 2.26 27.74
CA HIS A 41 -6.14 3.38 28.09
C HIS A 41 -5.76 4.61 27.25
N ASN A 42 -6.76 5.34 26.75
CA ASN A 42 -6.59 6.48 25.87
C ASN A 42 -6.36 7.79 26.66
N TRP A 43 -5.21 7.92 27.31
CA TRP A 43 -4.81 9.13 28.04
C TRP A 43 -3.28 9.26 28.09
N GLY A 44 -2.82 10.46 28.46
CA GLY A 44 -1.39 10.75 28.60
C GLY A 44 -0.65 10.63 27.27
N ASP A 45 0.48 9.92 27.29
CA ASP A 45 1.41 9.79 26.17
C ASP A 45 0.87 8.91 25.02
N ASP A 46 -0.16 8.09 25.29
CA ASP A 46 -0.83 7.25 24.31
C ASP A 46 -2.18 7.85 23.87
N PHE A 47 -2.46 9.12 24.21
CA PHE A 47 -3.72 9.77 23.84
C PHE A 47 -3.85 9.93 22.33
N VAL A 48 -4.98 9.49 21.80
CA VAL A 48 -5.40 9.65 20.42
C VAL A 48 -6.78 10.31 20.43
N HIS A 49 -6.90 11.48 19.80
CA HIS A 49 -8.16 12.20 19.70
C HIS A 49 -9.15 11.45 18.80
N TYR A 50 -9.97 10.55 19.35
CA TYR A 50 -10.88 9.67 18.64
C TYR A 50 -12.33 9.86 19.12
N PRO A 51 -13.04 10.88 18.60
CA PRO A 51 -14.46 11.04 18.87
C PRO A 51 -15.28 9.93 18.19
N ILE A 52 -16.12 9.26 18.97
CA ILE A 52 -17.04 8.19 18.57
C ILE A 52 -18.45 8.65 18.90
N THR A 53 -19.31 8.69 17.87
CA THR A 53 -20.74 8.97 18.04
C THR A 53 -21.49 7.67 18.26
N ASN A 54 -22.15 7.53 19.40
CA ASN A 54 -22.95 6.35 19.71
C ASN A 54 -24.30 6.35 18.97
N THR A 55 -25.07 5.27 19.10
CA THR A 55 -26.40 5.13 18.46
C THR A 55 -27.44 6.12 18.99
N GLN A 56 -27.18 6.78 20.11
CA GLN A 56 -28.03 7.82 20.68
C GLN A 56 -27.61 9.23 20.18
N GLY A 57 -26.63 9.32 19.28
CA GLY A 57 -26.12 10.59 18.75
C GLY A 57 -25.16 11.32 19.69
N VAL A 58 -24.75 10.70 20.80
CA VAL A 58 -23.80 11.29 21.76
C VAL A 58 -22.38 10.98 21.33
N THR A 59 -21.55 12.02 21.20
CA THR A 59 -20.13 11.89 20.89
C THR A 59 -19.30 11.80 22.16
N CYS A 60 -18.48 10.76 22.27
CA CYS A 60 -17.54 10.55 23.38
C CYS A 60 -16.16 10.17 22.84
N GLN A 61 -15.10 10.35 23.64
CA GLN A 61 -13.78 9.85 23.26
C GLN A 61 -13.71 8.33 23.51
N ALA A 62 -12.93 7.62 22.70
CA ALA A 62 -12.57 6.23 23.02
C ALA A 62 -11.88 6.16 24.39
N THR A 63 -12.32 5.25 25.26
CA THR A 63 -11.72 4.98 26.58
C THR A 63 -10.44 4.16 26.42
N PHE A 64 -10.47 3.19 25.51
CA PHE A 64 -9.31 2.36 25.19
C PHE A 64 -8.99 2.44 23.71
N VAL A 65 -7.70 2.41 23.39
CA VAL A 65 -7.21 2.43 22.01
C VAL A 65 -6.19 1.32 21.78
N GLN A 66 -6.21 0.77 20.58
CA GLN A 66 -5.17 -0.10 20.04
C GLN A 66 -4.74 0.45 18.69
N VAL A 67 -3.45 0.74 18.55
CA VAL A 67 -2.87 1.20 17.29
C VAL A 67 -2.33 0.01 16.52
N VAL A 68 -2.86 -0.21 15.33
CA VAL A 68 -2.39 -1.24 14.40
C VAL A 68 -1.48 -0.55 13.38
N ARG A 69 -0.18 -0.82 13.49
CA ARG A 69 0.85 -0.26 12.62
C ARG A 69 1.06 -1.19 11.41
N GLY A 70 0.18 -1.05 10.42
CA GLY A 70 0.33 -1.70 9.11
C GLY A 70 0.74 -0.69 8.03
N PRO A 71 0.77 -1.12 6.75
CA PRO A 71 0.93 -0.22 5.62
C PRO A 71 -0.13 0.89 5.61
N ASP A 72 -1.34 0.61 6.09
CA ASP A 72 -2.35 1.64 6.36
C ASP A 72 -2.60 1.67 7.87
N PRO A 73 -1.95 2.60 8.61
CA PRO A 73 -2.11 2.67 10.05
C PRO A 73 -3.55 2.96 10.44
N LEU A 74 -4.05 2.23 11.43
CA LEU A 74 -5.40 2.39 11.93
C LEU A 74 -5.42 2.34 13.46
N VAL A 75 -6.38 3.05 14.04
CA VAL A 75 -6.64 3.01 15.47
C VAL A 75 -7.99 2.35 15.70
N LEU A 76 -8.00 1.36 16.59
CA LEU A 76 -9.20 0.73 17.11
C LEU A 76 -9.55 1.39 18.43
N GLY A 77 -10.79 1.85 18.58
CA GLY A 77 -11.31 2.51 19.76
C GLY A 77 -12.42 1.70 20.41
N LEU A 78 -12.40 1.62 21.74
CA LEU A 78 -13.48 1.08 22.56
C LEU A 78 -14.00 2.19 23.47
N VAL A 79 -15.33 2.24 23.63
CA VAL A 79 -16.00 3.10 24.61
C VAL A 79 -16.31 2.25 25.84
N ASP A 80 -16.17 2.84 27.03
CA ASP A 80 -16.57 2.17 28.27
C ASP A 80 -18.06 1.76 28.20
N ASP A 81 -18.39 0.60 28.74
CA ASP A 81 -19.74 0.00 28.68
C ASP A 81 -20.30 -0.29 27.26
N SER A 82 -19.46 -0.34 26.22
CA SER A 82 -19.85 -0.73 24.86
C SER A 82 -19.14 -1.99 24.38
N ASN A 83 -19.90 -2.91 23.77
CA ASN A 83 -19.36 -4.15 23.18
C ASN A 83 -18.86 -3.96 21.74
N LYS A 84 -18.80 -2.70 21.27
CA LYS A 84 -18.50 -2.36 19.89
C LYS A 84 -17.06 -1.89 19.74
N VAL A 85 -16.39 -2.38 18.71
CA VAL A 85 -15.08 -1.87 18.28
C VAL A 85 -15.30 -0.88 17.13
N TYR A 86 -14.71 0.29 17.26
CA TYR A 86 -14.69 1.32 16.23
C TYR A 86 -13.30 1.36 15.62
N SER A 87 -13.21 1.53 14.30
CA SER A 87 -11.93 1.70 13.62
C SER A 87 -11.90 2.97 12.79
N ARG A 88 -10.73 3.58 12.68
CA ARG A 88 -10.47 4.64 11.71
C ARG A 88 -9.01 4.64 11.29
N PRO A 89 -8.68 5.21 10.12
CA PRO A 89 -7.30 5.52 9.77
C PRO A 89 -6.65 6.43 10.82
N LEU A 90 -5.37 6.21 11.07
CA LEU A 90 -4.58 6.99 11.99
C LEU A 90 -3.56 7.82 11.20
N TYR A 91 -3.78 9.13 11.18
CA TYR A 91 -2.92 10.10 10.53
C TYR A 91 -2.38 11.11 11.54
N ALA A 92 -1.27 11.76 11.21
CA ALA A 92 -0.75 12.88 11.98
C ALA A 92 -1.76 14.04 11.97
N GLU A 93 -1.89 14.74 13.09
CA GLU A 93 -2.76 15.90 13.15
C GLU A 93 -2.16 17.06 12.35
N LEU A 94 -2.99 17.70 11.52
CA LEU A 94 -2.54 18.80 10.69
C LEU A 94 -2.34 20.05 11.55
N GLN A 95 -1.09 20.41 11.82
CA GLN A 95 -0.75 21.69 12.43
C GLN A 95 -0.79 22.80 11.36
N VAL A 96 -1.98 23.35 11.11
CA VAL A 96 -2.12 24.53 10.25
C VAL A 96 -1.59 25.74 11.00
N ARG A 97 -0.43 26.26 10.58
CA ARG A 97 0.12 27.53 11.07
C ARG A 97 -0.30 28.66 10.13
N GLU A 98 -0.53 29.85 10.68
CA GLU A 98 -0.88 31.05 9.89
C GLU A 98 0.19 31.41 8.85
N ALA A 99 1.45 30.99 9.08
CA ALA A 99 2.58 31.17 8.17
C ALA A 99 2.50 30.34 6.87
N GLY A 100 1.43 29.58 6.66
CA GLY A 100 1.22 28.75 5.48
C GLY A 100 1.68 27.30 5.65
N LYS A 101 1.46 26.49 4.60
CA LYS A 101 1.83 25.08 4.59
C LYS A 101 3.35 24.94 4.51
N PRO A 102 4.01 24.20 5.43
CA PRO A 102 5.44 23.93 5.30
C PRO A 102 5.70 23.18 3.99
N HIS A 103 6.71 23.63 3.24
CA HIS A 103 7.18 22.97 2.05
C HIS A 103 8.54 22.35 2.36
N TYR A 104 8.61 21.02 2.32
CA TYR A 104 9.83 20.26 2.53
C TYR A 104 10.41 19.88 1.17
N SER A 105 11.71 20.14 0.98
CA SER A 105 12.44 19.66 -0.19
C SER A 105 12.62 18.13 -0.11
N PRO A 106 12.89 17.45 -1.24
CA PRO A 106 13.30 16.04 -1.21
C PRO A 106 14.49 15.80 -0.26
N GLU A 107 15.40 16.78 -0.15
CA GLU A 107 16.56 16.74 0.72
C GLU A 107 16.17 16.74 2.20
N ASP A 108 15.22 17.58 2.59
CA ASP A 108 14.69 17.61 3.96
C ASP A 108 14.04 16.27 4.32
N MET A 109 13.37 15.65 3.35
CA MET A 109 12.70 14.37 3.55
C MET A 109 13.69 13.22 3.73
N TYR A 110 14.95 13.34 3.28
CA TYR A 110 15.99 12.34 3.58
C TYR A 110 16.33 12.23 5.06
N ALA A 111 16.08 13.29 5.84
CA ALA A 111 16.33 13.25 7.28
C ALA A 111 15.45 12.20 8.00
N PHE A 112 14.31 11.85 7.40
CA PHE A 112 13.44 10.79 7.91
C PHE A 112 13.89 9.40 7.47
N VAL A 113 14.63 9.27 6.38
CA VAL A 113 14.93 7.97 5.77
C VAL A 113 15.95 7.20 6.62
N GLY A 114 15.69 5.90 6.83
CA GLY A 114 16.57 5.03 7.62
C GLY A 114 18.01 5.01 7.09
N GLY A 115 18.98 4.95 8.01
CA GLY A 115 20.41 4.88 7.68
C GLY A 115 21.15 6.21 7.65
N HIS A 116 20.47 7.34 7.90
CA HIS A 116 21.16 8.63 8.04
C HIS A 116 21.83 8.75 9.41
N SER A 117 23.00 9.41 9.45
CA SER A 117 23.73 9.75 10.69
C SER A 117 22.88 10.40 11.80
N ASN A 118 21.80 11.09 11.44
CA ASN A 118 20.93 11.82 12.38
C ASN A 118 19.64 11.08 12.74
N GLN A 119 19.44 9.84 12.27
CA GLN A 119 18.19 9.10 12.48
C GLN A 119 17.84 8.98 13.96
N HIS A 120 18.81 8.65 14.81
CA HIS A 120 18.58 8.52 16.26
C HIS A 120 18.13 9.85 16.90
N CYS A 121 18.60 11.00 16.42
CA CYS A 121 18.16 12.31 16.89
C CYS A 121 16.71 12.59 16.47
N MET A 122 16.34 12.24 15.24
CA MET A 122 14.96 12.38 14.75
C MET A 122 14.01 11.43 15.49
N ASP A 123 14.38 10.17 15.66
CA ASP A 123 13.58 9.19 16.41
C ASP A 123 13.37 9.65 17.86
N ARG A 124 14.40 10.21 18.49
CA ARG A 124 14.28 10.82 19.82
C ARG A 124 13.31 11.99 19.82
N ALA A 125 13.46 12.94 18.88
CA ALA A 125 12.57 14.10 18.79
C ALA A 125 11.11 13.70 18.55
N VAL A 126 10.86 12.73 17.65
CA VAL A 126 9.52 12.18 17.39
C VAL A 126 8.96 11.48 18.63
N ASN A 127 9.81 10.81 19.41
CA ASN A 127 9.40 10.20 20.66
C ASN A 127 9.04 11.22 21.74
N GLU A 128 9.77 12.32 21.83
CA GLU A 128 9.53 13.43 22.76
C GLU A 128 8.25 14.22 22.42
N LEU A 129 7.88 14.30 21.14
CA LEU A 129 6.63 14.95 20.70
C LEU A 129 5.36 14.22 21.17
N LYS A 130 5.48 12.93 21.54
CA LYS A 130 4.36 12.09 22.04
C LYS A 130 3.13 12.07 21.12
N ASP A 131 3.29 12.39 19.85
CA ASP A 131 2.23 12.33 18.84
C ASP A 131 2.20 10.92 18.22
N VAL A 132 1.15 10.17 18.57
CA VAL A 132 0.93 8.80 18.09
C VAL A 132 0.60 8.78 16.59
N GLY A 133 -0.11 9.80 16.09
CA GLY A 133 -0.42 9.94 14.67
C GLY A 133 0.82 10.23 13.85
N LEU A 134 1.69 11.11 14.33
CA LEU A 134 2.98 11.41 13.68
C LEU A 134 3.88 10.17 13.61
N LYS A 135 3.97 9.38 14.68
CA LYS A 135 4.74 8.11 14.69
C LYS A 135 4.19 7.11 13.67
N ALA A 136 2.87 7.02 13.57
CA ALA A 136 2.21 6.14 12.61
C ALA A 136 2.51 6.57 11.16
N GLU A 137 2.36 7.86 10.85
CA GLU A 137 2.68 8.44 9.53
C GLU A 137 4.15 8.27 9.15
N LEU A 138 5.08 8.47 10.08
CA LEU A 138 6.50 8.27 9.79
C LEU A 138 6.80 6.80 9.42
N THR A 139 6.20 5.86 10.15
CA THR A 139 6.30 4.43 9.84
C THR A 139 5.68 4.11 8.48
N HIS A 140 4.52 4.72 8.18
CA HIS A 140 3.82 4.60 6.90
C HIS A 140 4.70 5.10 5.74
N TYR A 141 5.28 6.29 5.90
CA TYR A 141 6.21 6.89 4.94
C TYR A 141 7.40 5.98 4.64
N HIS A 142 8.05 5.39 5.66
CA HIS A 142 9.16 4.44 5.44
C HIS A 142 8.74 3.20 4.67
N THR A 143 7.58 2.64 5.04
CA THR A 143 7.03 1.46 4.38
C THR A 143 6.81 1.72 2.90
N TYR A 144 6.18 2.85 2.56
CA TYR A 144 5.92 3.21 1.16
C TYR A 144 7.15 3.61 0.39
N LYS A 145 8.15 4.21 1.06
CA LYS A 145 9.43 4.49 0.42
C LYS A 145 10.13 3.20 0.00
N HIS A 146 10.24 2.22 0.90
CA HIS A 146 10.81 0.92 0.56
C HIS A 146 10.01 0.19 -0.51
N GLU A 147 8.69 0.29 -0.47
CA GLU A 147 7.83 -0.27 -1.51
C GLU A 147 8.06 0.40 -2.87
N ALA A 148 8.20 1.73 -2.90
CA ALA A 148 8.54 2.48 -4.11
C ALA A 148 9.90 2.03 -4.68
N GLU A 149 10.93 1.96 -3.85
CA GLU A 149 12.27 1.47 -4.24
C GLU A 149 12.20 0.04 -4.82
N ARG A 150 11.43 -0.86 -4.18
CA ARG A 150 11.22 -2.22 -4.67
C ARG A 150 10.51 -2.23 -6.04
N MET A 151 9.51 -1.38 -6.24
CA MET A 151 8.81 -1.28 -7.52
C MET A 151 9.71 -0.71 -8.62
N GLU A 152 10.54 0.28 -8.32
CA GLU A 152 11.53 0.83 -9.25
C GLU A 152 12.54 -0.24 -9.71
N GLN A 153 13.07 -1.03 -8.78
CA GLN A 153 13.97 -2.15 -9.10
C GLN A 153 13.28 -3.17 -10.03
N ARG A 154 12.01 -3.49 -9.75
CA ARG A 154 11.23 -4.40 -10.59
C ARG A 154 11.00 -3.84 -12.00
N LEU A 155 10.69 -2.55 -12.12
CA LEU A 155 10.54 -1.87 -13.41
C LEU A 155 11.85 -1.90 -14.20
N HIS A 156 12.98 -1.68 -13.53
CA HIS A 156 14.29 -1.76 -14.17
C HIS A 156 14.56 -3.17 -14.71
N ALA A 157 14.31 -4.21 -13.92
CA ALA A 157 14.49 -5.61 -14.35
C ALA A 157 13.60 -5.98 -15.55
N LEU A 158 12.32 -5.55 -15.53
CA LEU A 158 11.40 -5.77 -16.66
C LEU A 158 11.85 -5.05 -17.93
N THR A 159 12.36 -3.82 -17.79
CA THR A 159 12.90 -3.04 -18.91
C THR A 159 14.11 -3.73 -19.53
N GLN A 160 15.01 -4.27 -18.72
CA GLN A 160 16.16 -5.05 -19.21
C GLN A 160 15.72 -6.33 -19.93
N ALA A 161 14.78 -7.08 -19.35
CA ALA A 161 14.25 -8.30 -19.96
C ALA A 161 13.59 -8.03 -21.32
N LEU A 162 12.80 -6.95 -21.41
CA LEU A 162 12.19 -6.51 -22.66
C LEU A 162 13.26 -6.19 -23.72
N GLY A 163 14.32 -5.47 -23.34
CA GLY A 163 15.45 -5.19 -24.22
C GLY A 163 16.12 -6.47 -24.76
N GLY A 164 16.26 -7.50 -23.91
CA GLY A 164 16.76 -8.81 -24.32
C GLY A 164 15.89 -9.50 -25.37
N VAL A 165 14.57 -9.55 -25.14
CA VAL A 165 13.60 -10.16 -26.08
C VAL A 165 13.58 -9.40 -27.42
N GLN A 166 13.58 -8.07 -27.39
CA GLN A 166 13.64 -7.25 -28.60
C GLN A 166 14.94 -7.49 -29.37
N GLY A 167 16.07 -7.63 -28.67
CA GLY A 167 17.35 -7.98 -29.28
C GLY A 167 17.31 -9.33 -30.00
N GLU A 168 16.77 -10.37 -29.36
CA GLU A 168 16.63 -11.70 -29.98
C GLU A 168 15.66 -11.69 -31.16
N LEU A 169 14.53 -10.97 -31.05
CA LEU A 169 13.58 -10.80 -32.15
C LEU A 169 14.26 -10.17 -33.38
N MET A 170 15.06 -9.12 -33.17
CA MET A 170 15.80 -8.47 -34.25
C MET A 170 16.84 -9.40 -34.89
N ARG A 171 17.53 -10.23 -34.09
CA ARG A 171 18.45 -11.25 -34.62
C ARG A 171 17.72 -12.31 -35.44
N CYS A 172 16.57 -12.79 -34.96
CA CYS A 172 15.73 -13.72 -35.72
C CYS A 172 15.29 -13.11 -37.04
N LYS A 173 14.77 -11.88 -37.03
CA LYS A 173 14.36 -11.16 -38.23
C LYS A 173 15.51 -11.05 -39.23
N PHE A 174 16.69 -10.62 -38.78
CA PHE A 174 17.87 -10.52 -39.63
C PHE A 174 18.27 -11.86 -40.26
N ARG A 175 18.24 -12.96 -39.49
CA ARG A 175 18.52 -14.31 -40.03
C ARG A 175 17.51 -14.74 -41.09
N LEU A 176 16.22 -14.45 -40.89
CA LEU A 176 15.17 -14.76 -41.86
C LEU A 176 15.32 -13.94 -43.15
N GLU A 177 15.69 -12.67 -43.03
CA GLU A 177 16.02 -11.79 -44.16
C GLU A 177 17.22 -12.31 -44.94
N MET A 178 18.30 -12.68 -44.26
CA MET A 178 19.50 -13.24 -44.91
C MET A 178 19.28 -14.60 -45.56
N ALA A 179 18.40 -15.42 -45.01
CA ALA A 179 18.00 -16.68 -45.62
C ALA A 179 17.01 -16.50 -46.78
N ASN A 180 16.61 -15.26 -47.11
CA ASN A 180 15.57 -14.94 -48.08
C ASN A 180 14.31 -15.81 -47.92
N MET A 181 13.88 -15.99 -46.66
CA MET A 181 12.84 -16.97 -46.33
C MET A 181 11.49 -16.64 -46.96
N LEU A 182 11.19 -15.36 -47.20
CA LEU A 182 9.94 -14.95 -47.82
C LEU A 182 9.84 -15.46 -49.25
N ASP A 183 10.86 -15.24 -50.08
CA ASP A 183 10.85 -15.70 -51.47
C ASP A 183 10.76 -17.23 -51.55
N GLN A 184 11.51 -17.95 -50.71
CA GLN A 184 11.43 -19.42 -50.66
C GLN A 184 10.03 -19.94 -50.29
N VAL A 185 9.33 -19.26 -49.38
CA VAL A 185 7.95 -19.62 -48.99
C VAL A 185 6.99 -19.31 -50.12
N MET A 186 7.12 -18.15 -50.78
CA MET A 186 6.28 -17.74 -51.89
C MET A 186 6.42 -18.66 -53.10
N GLU A 187 7.65 -18.98 -53.53
CA GLU A 187 7.91 -19.93 -54.63
C GLU A 187 7.25 -21.30 -54.38
N ARG A 188 7.34 -21.81 -53.14
CA ARG A 188 6.72 -23.10 -52.78
C ARG A 188 5.20 -23.03 -52.77
N GLN A 189 4.62 -21.90 -52.37
CA GLN A 189 3.18 -21.71 -52.38
C GLN A 189 2.63 -21.62 -53.81
N GLU A 190 3.33 -20.94 -54.72
CA GLU A 190 2.97 -20.88 -56.14
C GLU A 190 3.04 -22.27 -56.80
N ALA A 191 4.07 -23.05 -56.47
CA ALA A 191 4.18 -24.44 -56.93
C ALA A 191 3.02 -25.33 -56.44
N TRP A 192 2.46 -25.05 -55.26
CA TRP A 192 1.28 -25.75 -54.73
C TRP A 192 -0.04 -25.32 -55.41
N VAL A 193 -0.18 -24.05 -55.79
CA VAL A 193 -1.40 -23.52 -56.42
C VAL A 193 -1.42 -23.82 -57.93
N GLY A 194 -0.26 -23.85 -58.59
CA GLY A 194 -0.13 -24.13 -60.02
C GLY A 194 0.03 -25.61 -60.39
N GLY A 195 0.35 -26.49 -59.43
CA GLY A 195 0.60 -27.91 -59.66
C GLY A 195 -0.48 -28.82 -59.07
N ILE A 196 -1.00 -29.75 -59.87
CA ILE A 196 -1.77 -30.92 -59.40
C ILE A 196 -0.97 -31.58 -58.26
N GLY A 197 -1.52 -31.57 -57.05
CA GLY A 197 -0.78 -31.83 -55.82
C GLY A 197 0.01 -33.15 -55.81
N PRO A 198 1.16 -33.21 -55.10
CA PRO A 198 1.95 -34.42 -55.02
C PRO A 198 1.15 -35.54 -54.34
N THR A 199 0.94 -36.63 -55.06
CA THR A 199 0.41 -37.88 -54.49
C THR A 199 1.47 -38.48 -53.57
N TRP A 200 1.43 -38.12 -52.28
CA TRP A 200 2.23 -38.78 -51.26
C TRP A 200 1.77 -40.25 -51.15
N ARG A 201 2.40 -41.15 -51.92
CA ARG A 201 2.29 -42.58 -51.66
C ARG A 201 2.98 -42.84 -50.32
N CYS A 202 2.18 -43.02 -49.27
CA CYS A 202 2.61 -43.63 -48.02
C CYS A 202 3.20 -45.01 -48.33
N GLY A 203 4.53 -45.09 -48.37
CA GLY A 203 5.24 -46.36 -48.40
C GLY A 203 5.20 -46.98 -47.02
N CYS A 204 4.13 -47.72 -46.72
CA CYS A 204 4.15 -48.70 -45.64
C CYS A 204 5.20 -49.76 -46.00
N ARG A 205 6.34 -49.75 -45.31
CA ARG A 205 7.28 -50.88 -45.32
C ARG A 205 6.79 -51.89 -44.30
N SER A 206 6.32 -53.03 -44.80
CA SER A 206 6.16 -54.28 -44.06
C SER A 206 7.50 -54.98 -43.86
#